data_AF-A0A2E8ED49-F1
#
_entry.id   AF-A0A2E8ED49-F1
#
_cell.length_a   1.000
_cell.length_b   1.000
_cell.length_c   1.000
_cell.angle_alpha   90.00
_cell.angle_beta   90.00
_cell.angle_gamma   90.00
#
_symmetry.space_group_name_H-M   'P 1'
#
loop_
_entity.id
_entity.type
_entity.pdbx_description
1 polymer ?
#
loop_
_entity_poly.entity_id
_entity_poly.type
_entity_poly.pdbx_seq_one_letter_code
_entity_poly.pdbx_strand_id
1 'polypeptide(L)'
;MDVGWFAQETINGGQIIIGHTYSFGASESDVYLLKTDSQGREEWYKIFGGSKNDYGESVQVTSDGGYIIAGYTESYGAGFWDVYLVKTDSKGGEEWSVTFGGSGSEMGYSVQETSDRGYVISGVTNSFGAGEVDVYLLKTDSQGTEIWNRTFGGSNWDESYSVQETKDGGFIVAGKTLSFGAGGYDVYLVKVGSEGEEEWSRTFGGPNNEAGWSVQETRDGGYIITGHTDSYGAGAADVYLVKIGLNGEEEWSKTFGGSSWDVGVSVQQTRDGGYVIAGYTDSFGAGGFDVYLVKANSQGEEDWGMTFGGPTQDYGGFVLITRDGEYVIGGYTDSFGAGGYDVYLLKVDSQSSAAESYFASISDVKAPSQVFAGESFTMEVTISYGFTNPTEIGPVVYDLESETWITGSHETLEGNGTKTYSLELTAPEKASTWSLEASLGHYSDEGLTYDKNNSVTEFNSARDGVHVHMVEVVETENNFGGEIPGFPTPAIAIGISLVSLILFYSKRNPSFARYI
;
A
#
# COMPACT_ATOMS: atom_id res chain seq x y z
N MET A 1 -10.01 -13.03 0.33
CA MET A 1 -9.92 -11.79 -0.45
C MET A 1 -9.50 -10.75 0.56
N ASP A 2 -8.29 -10.24 0.42
CA ASP A 2 -7.69 -9.36 1.43
C ASP A 2 -7.32 -8.08 0.70
N VAL A 3 -8.00 -6.98 1.03
CA VAL A 3 -7.83 -5.70 0.33
C VAL A 3 -7.13 -4.75 1.27
N GLY A 4 -6.03 -4.14 0.82
CA GLY A 4 -5.36 -3.03 1.50
C GLY A 4 -5.73 -1.72 0.81
N TRP A 5 -6.23 -0.75 1.57
CA TRP A 5 -6.76 0.51 1.05
C TRP A 5 -5.83 1.70 1.33
N PHE A 6 -5.12 1.68 2.47
CA PHE A 6 -4.27 2.77 2.91
C PHE A 6 -3.04 2.26 3.67
N ALA A 7 -1.91 2.98 3.63
CA ALA A 7 -0.77 2.69 4.50
C ALA A 7 0.00 3.94 4.92
N GLN A 8 0.82 3.81 5.96
CA GLN A 8 1.74 4.84 6.46
C GLN A 8 3.11 4.26 6.85
N GLU A 9 4.18 5.05 6.75
CA GLU A 9 5.51 4.70 7.26
C GLU A 9 5.51 4.72 8.80
N THR A 10 6.04 3.66 9.41
CA THR A 10 6.23 3.53 10.85
C THR A 10 7.53 4.20 11.30
N ILE A 11 7.65 4.46 12.61
CA ILE A 11 8.83 5.14 13.17
C ILE A 11 10.15 4.40 12.93
N ASN A 12 10.08 3.08 12.69
CA ASN A 12 11.22 2.18 12.47
C ASN A 12 11.52 1.94 10.98
N GLY A 13 10.79 2.57 10.05
CA GLY A 13 11.01 2.45 8.60
C GLY A 13 10.24 1.33 7.91
N GLY A 14 9.47 0.50 8.64
CA GLY A 14 8.47 -0.41 8.07
C GLY A 14 7.14 0.28 7.75
N GLN A 15 6.14 -0.40 7.19
CA GLN A 15 4.83 0.21 6.88
C GLN A 15 3.72 -0.35 7.77
N ILE A 16 2.66 0.44 7.95
CA ILE A 16 1.39 -0.02 8.54
C ILE A 16 0.30 0.12 7.47
N ILE A 17 -0.36 -0.97 7.13
CA ILE A 17 -1.36 -1.08 6.06
C ILE A 17 -2.70 -1.42 6.69
N ILE A 18 -3.78 -0.79 6.23
CA ILE A 18 -5.15 -1.07 6.64
C ILE A 18 -5.98 -1.50 5.44
N GLY A 19 -6.93 -2.38 5.71
CA GLY A 19 -8.07 -2.62 4.84
C GLY A 19 -9.00 -3.66 5.45
N HIS A 20 -9.44 -4.65 4.69
CA HIS A 20 -10.36 -5.68 5.16
C HIS A 20 -10.05 -7.07 4.62
N THR A 21 -10.42 -8.10 5.38
CA THR A 21 -10.18 -9.52 5.03
C THR A 21 -11.46 -10.34 5.11
N TYR A 22 -11.66 -11.18 4.08
CA TYR A 22 -12.70 -12.24 4.06
C TYR A 22 -12.17 -13.60 4.57
N SER A 23 -10.87 -13.68 4.86
CA SER A 23 -10.15 -14.95 5.00
C SER A 23 -9.92 -15.33 6.46
N PHE A 24 -9.86 -14.35 7.35
CA PHE A 24 -9.54 -14.53 8.77
C PHE A 24 -10.44 -13.62 9.61
N GLY A 25 -11.39 -14.19 10.35
CA GLY A 25 -12.42 -13.40 11.03
C GLY A 25 -13.56 -14.21 11.61
N ALA A 26 -14.41 -13.56 12.42
CA ALA A 26 -15.65 -14.18 12.94
C ALA A 26 -16.86 -13.95 12.00
N SER A 27 -16.67 -13.21 10.90
CA SER A 27 -17.69 -12.69 9.98
C SER A 27 -17.34 -12.92 8.49
N GLU A 28 -18.09 -12.28 7.59
CA GLU A 28 -17.77 -12.23 6.15
C GLU A 28 -16.63 -11.26 5.83
N SER A 29 -16.43 -10.14 6.55
CA SER A 29 -15.33 -9.18 6.35
C SER A 29 -14.96 -8.48 7.67
N ASP A 30 -13.70 -8.51 8.08
CA ASP A 30 -13.21 -7.78 9.27
C ASP A 30 -12.09 -6.78 8.92
N VAL A 31 -11.90 -5.75 9.76
CA VAL A 31 -10.79 -4.78 9.61
C VAL A 31 -9.46 -5.50 9.73
N TYR A 32 -8.57 -5.34 8.76
CA TYR A 32 -7.24 -5.96 8.73
C TYR A 32 -6.14 -4.90 8.83
N LEU A 33 -5.33 -4.96 9.90
CA LEU A 33 -4.17 -4.08 10.11
C LEU A 33 -2.89 -4.91 10.00
N LEU A 34 -2.06 -4.63 9.00
CA LEU A 34 -0.79 -5.31 8.74
C LEU A 34 0.38 -4.38 8.99
N LYS A 35 1.33 -4.81 9.81
CA LYS A 35 2.63 -4.16 9.93
C LYS A 35 3.67 -4.94 9.14
N THR A 36 4.45 -4.22 8.35
CA THR A 36 5.64 -4.73 7.67
C THR A 36 6.91 -4.14 8.29
N ASP A 37 8.02 -4.84 8.10
CA ASP A 37 9.34 -4.29 8.33
C ASP A 37 9.74 -3.39 7.15
N SER A 38 10.95 -2.85 7.23
CA SER A 38 11.45 -1.89 6.24
C SER A 38 11.73 -2.52 4.86
N GLN A 39 11.80 -3.86 4.79
CA GLN A 39 11.92 -4.63 3.55
C GLN A 39 10.54 -5.01 2.99
N GLY A 40 9.43 -4.60 3.63
CA GLY A 40 8.08 -4.99 3.25
C GLY A 40 7.70 -6.40 3.69
N ARG A 41 8.48 -7.06 4.56
CA ARG A 41 8.11 -8.38 5.12
C ARG A 41 7.11 -8.21 6.25
N GLU A 42 6.14 -9.09 6.35
CA GLU A 42 5.18 -9.08 7.46
C GLU A 42 5.90 -9.23 8.82
N GLU A 43 5.65 -8.29 9.74
CA GLU A 43 6.02 -8.42 11.15
C GLU A 43 4.88 -9.01 11.97
N TRP A 44 3.67 -8.49 11.75
CA TRP A 44 2.44 -8.97 12.37
C TRP A 44 1.21 -8.40 11.67
N TYR A 45 0.07 -9.05 11.87
CA TYR A 45 -1.24 -8.48 11.57
C TYR A 45 -2.18 -8.54 12.78
N LYS A 46 -3.26 -7.76 12.69
CA LYS A 46 -4.37 -7.69 13.65
C LYS A 46 -5.69 -7.59 12.91
N ILE A 47 -6.73 -8.10 13.54
CA ILE A 47 -8.09 -8.07 13.03
C ILE A 47 -8.98 -7.39 14.07
N PHE A 48 -9.83 -6.46 13.61
CA PHE A 48 -10.81 -5.76 14.45
C PHE A 48 -12.18 -5.85 13.81
N GLY A 49 -13.22 -6.00 14.63
CA GLY A 49 -14.57 -6.21 14.14
C GLY A 49 -15.33 -7.20 15.01
N GLY A 50 -16.56 -7.52 14.60
CA GLY A 50 -17.47 -8.37 15.32
C GLY A 50 -18.02 -9.53 14.48
N SER A 51 -19.31 -9.81 14.62
CA SER A 51 -19.95 -10.96 13.97
C SER A 51 -20.46 -10.66 12.55
N LYS A 52 -20.37 -9.41 12.12
CA LYS A 52 -20.81 -8.94 10.81
C LYS A 52 -19.67 -8.21 10.11
N ASN A 53 -19.97 -7.56 9.00
CA ASN A 53 -18.99 -6.86 8.20
C ASN A 53 -18.43 -5.64 8.95
N ASP A 54 -17.12 -5.47 8.86
CA ASP A 54 -16.32 -4.40 9.44
C ASP A 54 -15.22 -4.01 8.43
N TYR A 55 -15.08 -2.72 8.16
CA TYR A 55 -14.17 -2.19 7.13
C TYR A 55 -13.26 -1.14 7.73
N GLY A 56 -11.96 -1.21 7.42
CA GLY A 56 -10.98 -0.17 7.71
C GLY A 56 -10.64 0.62 6.45
N GLU A 57 -10.74 1.93 6.53
CA GLU A 57 -10.59 2.85 5.38
C GLU A 57 -9.32 3.70 5.50
N SER A 58 -8.93 4.05 6.73
CA SER A 58 -7.78 4.90 6.99
C SER A 58 -7.08 4.51 8.28
N VAL A 59 -5.75 4.63 8.29
CA VAL A 59 -4.92 4.39 9.47
C VAL A 59 -3.88 5.48 9.61
N GLN A 60 -3.57 5.88 10.85
CA GLN A 60 -2.46 6.76 11.13
C GLN A 60 -1.64 6.29 12.34
N VAL A 61 -0.31 6.31 12.21
CA VAL A 61 0.64 6.24 13.31
C VAL A 61 0.44 7.48 14.19
N THR A 62 0.06 7.22 15.43
CA THR A 62 -0.14 8.24 16.45
C THR A 62 1.17 8.55 17.15
N SER A 63 1.22 9.70 17.80
CA SER A 63 2.44 10.25 18.39
C SER A 63 2.93 9.52 19.64
N ASP A 64 2.09 8.67 20.24
CA ASP A 64 2.50 7.72 21.28
C ASP A 64 3.15 6.45 20.71
N GLY A 65 3.20 6.32 19.37
CA GLY A 65 3.76 5.19 18.64
C GLY A 65 2.76 4.07 18.34
N GLY A 66 1.51 4.18 18.78
CA GLY A 66 0.39 3.32 18.40
C GLY A 66 -0.28 3.76 17.10
N TYR A 67 -1.47 3.23 16.82
CA TYR A 67 -2.19 3.48 15.56
C TYR A 67 -3.66 3.81 15.80
N ILE A 68 -4.18 4.80 15.09
CA ILE A 68 -5.61 5.12 15.02
C ILE A 68 -6.16 4.68 13.66
N ILE A 69 -7.30 4.00 13.67
CA ILE A 69 -7.96 3.46 12.48
C ILE A 69 -9.37 4.01 12.41
N ALA A 70 -9.77 4.52 11.25
CA ALA A 70 -11.17 4.82 10.95
C ALA A 70 -11.70 3.93 9.84
N GLY A 71 -12.99 3.67 9.92
CA GLY A 71 -13.73 2.85 8.98
C GLY A 71 -15.19 2.80 9.38
N TYR A 72 -15.85 1.66 9.15
CA TYR A 72 -17.25 1.48 9.52
C TYR A 72 -17.62 0.03 9.81
N THR A 73 -18.65 -0.14 10.63
CA THR A 73 -19.03 -1.44 11.22
C THR A 73 -20.53 -1.70 11.12
N GLU A 74 -20.92 -2.93 10.77
CA GLU A 74 -22.29 -3.45 10.91
C GLU A 74 -22.46 -4.25 12.22
N SER A 75 -21.34 -4.51 12.89
CA SER A 75 -21.24 -5.33 14.10
C SER A 75 -21.61 -4.55 15.36
N TYR A 76 -21.38 -3.24 15.36
CA TYR A 76 -21.57 -2.35 16.51
C TYR A 76 -22.32 -1.07 16.10
N GLY A 77 -22.82 -0.33 17.09
CA GLY A 77 -23.49 0.95 16.86
C GLY A 77 -25.01 0.87 16.78
N ALA A 78 -25.63 1.98 16.37
CA ALA A 78 -27.08 2.19 16.41
C ALA A 78 -27.76 2.02 15.05
N GLY A 79 -26.97 2.03 13.97
CA GLY A 79 -27.41 2.06 12.59
C GLY A 79 -27.16 0.74 11.85
N PHE A 80 -27.20 0.83 10.52
CA PHE A 80 -26.76 -0.25 9.65
C PHE A 80 -25.24 -0.24 9.50
N TRP A 81 -24.68 0.94 9.28
CA TRP A 81 -23.24 1.18 9.36
C TRP A 81 -23.02 2.32 10.35
N ASP A 82 -22.08 2.17 11.27
CA ASP A 82 -21.62 3.27 12.12
C ASP A 82 -20.13 3.49 11.86
N VAL A 83 -19.64 4.73 12.01
CA VAL A 83 -18.21 5.01 11.99
C VAL A 83 -17.56 4.16 13.06
N TYR A 84 -16.51 3.42 12.72
CA TYR A 84 -15.74 2.61 13.65
C TYR A 84 -14.34 3.20 13.83
N LEU A 85 -14.05 3.68 15.04
CA LEU A 85 -12.76 4.26 15.40
C LEU A 85 -12.04 3.33 16.37
N VAL A 86 -10.86 2.84 15.99
CA VAL A 86 -10.08 1.89 16.79
C VAL A 86 -8.70 2.48 17.08
N LYS A 87 -8.34 2.58 18.36
CA LYS A 87 -7.00 2.94 18.80
C LYS A 87 -6.26 1.71 19.30
N THR A 88 -5.01 1.62 18.90
CA THR A 88 -4.11 0.53 19.24
C THR A 88 -2.80 1.03 19.82
N ASP A 89 -2.10 0.15 20.53
CA ASP A 89 -0.72 0.35 20.94
C ASP A 89 0.28 0.11 19.79
N SER A 90 1.57 0.36 20.03
CA SER A 90 2.65 0.17 19.03
C SER A 90 2.84 -1.28 18.51
N LYS A 91 2.18 -2.26 19.14
CA LYS A 91 2.18 -3.68 18.78
C LYS A 91 0.86 -4.12 18.15
N GLY A 92 -0.04 -3.17 17.88
CA GLY A 92 -1.37 -3.40 17.33
C GLY A 92 -2.37 -3.99 18.33
N GLY A 93 -2.07 -4.01 19.64
CA GLY A 93 -3.06 -4.38 20.65
C GLY A 93 -4.12 -3.29 20.77
N GLU A 94 -5.42 -3.66 20.72
CA GLU A 94 -6.51 -2.70 20.92
C GLU A 94 -6.44 -2.07 22.31
N GLU A 95 -6.45 -0.74 22.36
CA GLU A 95 -6.56 0.04 23.59
C GLU A 95 -8.02 0.40 23.86
N TRP A 96 -8.71 0.88 22.81
CA TRP A 96 -10.13 1.16 22.83
C TRP A 96 -10.69 1.20 21.41
N SER A 97 -12.00 0.99 21.31
CA SER A 97 -12.77 1.21 20.10
C SER A 97 -14.10 1.91 20.44
N VAL A 98 -14.56 2.79 19.55
CA VAL A 98 -15.79 3.58 19.71
C VAL A 98 -16.52 3.64 18.39
N THR A 99 -17.86 3.66 18.43
CA THR A 99 -18.69 3.91 17.26
C THR A 99 -19.41 5.25 17.31
N PHE A 100 -19.61 5.85 16.14
CA PHE A 100 -20.35 7.09 15.98
C PHE A 100 -21.36 6.97 14.84
N GLY A 101 -22.62 7.30 15.12
CA GLY A 101 -23.69 7.21 14.14
C GLY A 101 -25.06 7.45 14.73
N GLY A 102 -26.05 7.41 13.85
CA GLY A 102 -27.47 7.54 14.14
C GLY A 102 -28.24 6.27 13.82
N SER A 103 -29.48 6.41 13.36
CA SER A 103 -30.31 5.25 12.97
C SER A 103 -30.01 4.73 11.55
N GLY A 104 -29.17 5.45 10.81
CA GLY A 104 -28.86 5.24 9.41
C GLY A 104 -27.50 4.58 9.18
N SER A 105 -26.77 5.04 8.18
CA SER A 105 -25.44 4.60 7.80
C SER A 105 -24.48 5.79 7.88
N GLU A 106 -23.44 5.62 8.68
CA GLU A 106 -22.29 6.52 8.77
C GLU A 106 -21.01 5.74 8.45
N MET A 107 -20.20 6.30 7.55
CA MET A 107 -18.91 5.72 7.19
C MET A 107 -17.80 6.73 7.41
N GLY A 108 -16.70 6.32 8.08
CA GLY A 108 -15.51 7.14 8.25
C GLY A 108 -14.43 6.73 7.25
N TYR A 109 -14.09 7.61 6.31
CA TYR A 109 -13.15 7.33 5.22
C TYR A 109 -11.73 7.84 5.47
N SER A 110 -11.56 8.84 6.35
CA SER A 110 -10.25 9.42 6.65
C SER A 110 -10.12 9.77 8.13
N VAL A 111 -8.94 9.55 8.72
CA VAL A 111 -8.62 9.95 10.09
C VAL A 111 -7.27 10.64 10.21
N GLN A 112 -7.18 11.61 11.10
CA GLN A 112 -5.93 12.24 11.50
C GLN A 112 -5.91 12.58 13.00
N GLU A 113 -4.83 12.23 13.70
CA GLU A 113 -4.43 12.75 15.00
C GLU A 113 -4.18 14.25 14.87
N THR A 114 -4.88 15.02 15.68
CA THR A 114 -4.80 16.47 15.71
C THR A 114 -3.73 16.95 16.71
N SER A 115 -3.31 18.20 16.57
CA SER A 115 -2.25 18.81 17.38
C SER A 115 -2.51 18.79 18.89
N ASP A 116 -3.78 18.73 19.29
CA ASP A 116 -4.25 18.59 20.68
C ASP A 116 -4.32 17.13 21.19
N ARG A 117 -3.82 16.16 20.42
CA ARG A 117 -3.87 14.70 20.68
C ARG A 117 -5.24 14.06 20.53
N GLY A 118 -6.24 14.80 20.08
CA GLY A 118 -7.51 14.23 19.62
C GLY A 118 -7.40 13.64 18.22
N TYR A 119 -8.56 13.33 17.63
CA TYR A 119 -8.64 12.82 16.27
C TYR A 119 -9.74 13.54 15.50
N VAL A 120 -9.51 13.81 14.23
CA VAL A 120 -10.53 14.27 13.28
C VAL A 120 -10.81 13.17 12.28
N ILE A 121 -12.09 12.95 11.98
CA ILE A 121 -12.57 11.90 11.07
C ILE A 121 -13.51 12.55 10.06
N SER A 122 -13.36 12.24 8.78
CA SER A 122 -14.32 12.62 7.74
C SER A 122 -14.89 11.42 7.03
N GLY A 123 -16.16 11.50 6.67
CA GLY A 123 -16.79 10.59 5.72
C GLY A 123 -18.21 11.00 5.40
N VAL A 124 -19.18 10.10 5.57
CA VAL A 124 -20.59 10.32 5.20
C VAL A 124 -21.55 9.99 6.33
N THR A 125 -22.73 10.59 6.26
CA THR A 125 -23.90 10.23 7.09
C THR A 125 -25.16 10.29 6.26
N ASN A 126 -26.10 9.39 6.50
CA ASN A 126 -27.49 9.53 6.06
C ASN A 126 -28.47 9.68 7.24
N SER A 127 -27.96 9.75 8.47
CA SER A 127 -28.75 10.00 9.68
C SER A 127 -28.92 11.48 9.98
N PHE A 128 -27.96 12.31 9.58
CA PHE A 128 -27.86 13.72 9.94
C PHE A 128 -27.66 14.58 8.68
N GLY A 129 -27.85 15.89 8.81
CA GLY A 129 -27.64 16.83 7.71
C GLY A 129 -28.89 17.14 6.90
N ALA A 130 -28.70 17.54 5.65
CA ALA A 130 -29.75 17.97 4.75
C ALA A 130 -29.75 17.09 3.48
N GLY A 131 -30.85 16.38 3.28
CA GLY A 131 -31.02 15.55 2.08
C GLY A 131 -30.78 14.08 2.34
N GLU A 132 -30.07 13.44 1.41
CA GLU A 132 -29.92 11.99 1.36
C GLU A 132 -28.63 11.51 2.04
N VAL A 133 -27.50 12.08 1.65
CA VAL A 133 -26.18 11.77 2.23
C VAL A 133 -25.40 13.07 2.35
N ASP A 134 -24.87 13.35 3.53
CA ASP A 134 -24.07 14.54 3.80
C ASP A 134 -22.64 14.16 4.21
N VAL A 135 -21.70 15.10 4.01
CA VAL A 135 -20.36 15.01 4.59
C VAL A 135 -20.50 14.98 6.10
N TYR A 136 -19.91 13.99 6.76
CA TYR A 136 -19.85 13.89 8.22
C TYR A 136 -18.43 14.16 8.71
N LEU A 137 -18.24 15.24 9.47
CA LEU A 137 -16.97 15.61 10.08
C LEU A 137 -17.08 15.50 11.60
N LEU A 138 -16.24 14.68 12.20
CA LEU A 138 -16.26 14.36 13.62
C LEU A 138 -14.90 14.69 14.23
N LYS A 139 -14.89 15.29 15.43
CA LYS A 139 -13.68 15.45 16.25
C LYS A 139 -13.87 14.79 17.60
N THR A 140 -12.86 14.04 18.02
CA THR A 140 -12.78 13.37 19.32
C THR A 140 -11.57 13.84 20.11
N ASP A 141 -11.58 13.56 21.42
CA ASP A 141 -10.39 13.66 22.25
C ASP A 141 -9.48 12.42 22.09
N SER A 142 -8.34 12.42 22.80
CA SER A 142 -7.37 11.31 22.75
C SER A 142 -7.91 9.96 23.21
N GLN A 143 -9.07 9.93 23.88
CA GLN A 143 -9.72 8.73 24.41
C GLN A 143 -10.93 8.31 23.55
N GLY A 144 -11.11 8.92 22.39
CA GLY A 144 -12.25 8.64 21.51
C GLY A 144 -13.58 9.22 22.02
N THR A 145 -13.57 10.13 22.99
CA THR A 145 -14.79 10.84 23.39
C THR A 145 -15.10 11.93 22.37
N GLU A 146 -16.32 11.97 21.85
CA GLU A 146 -16.75 13.02 20.94
C GLU A 146 -16.63 14.42 21.58
N ILE A 147 -15.98 15.34 20.87
CA ILE A 147 -15.93 16.77 21.20
C ILE A 147 -17.03 17.49 20.42
N TRP A 148 -17.07 17.27 19.10
CA TRP A 148 -18.11 17.81 18.23
C TRP A 148 -18.24 16.99 16.95
N ASN A 149 -19.41 17.08 16.31
CA ASN A 149 -19.63 16.63 14.93
C ASN A 149 -20.34 17.72 14.11
N ARG A 150 -20.17 17.69 12.79
CA ARG A 150 -20.72 18.64 11.82
C ARG A 150 -21.12 17.93 10.54
N THR A 151 -22.11 18.47 9.85
CA THR A 151 -22.55 18.00 8.54
C THR A 151 -22.45 19.11 7.50
N PHE A 152 -21.99 18.78 6.30
CA PHE A 152 -21.91 19.70 5.17
C PHE A 152 -22.49 19.06 3.91
N GLY A 153 -23.29 19.81 3.17
CA GLY A 153 -24.07 19.27 2.07
C GLY A 153 -25.32 20.08 1.80
N GLY A 154 -26.13 19.62 0.86
CA GLY A 154 -27.31 20.32 0.37
C GLY A 154 -28.60 19.51 0.47
N SER A 155 -29.07 18.95 -0.64
CA SER A 155 -30.29 18.13 -0.63
C SER A 155 -30.11 16.76 -1.27
N ASN A 156 -28.94 16.53 -1.87
CA ASN A 156 -28.60 15.34 -2.63
C ASN A 156 -27.47 14.60 -1.90
N TRP A 157 -26.55 13.99 -2.66
CA TRP A 157 -25.44 13.21 -2.15
C TRP A 157 -24.19 14.07 -2.07
N ASP A 158 -23.63 14.19 -0.88
CA ASP A 158 -22.44 14.95 -0.56
C ASP A 158 -21.52 14.04 0.27
N GLU A 159 -20.34 13.74 -0.25
CA GLU A 159 -19.43 12.76 0.34
C GLU A 159 -18.05 13.37 0.57
N SER A 160 -17.35 12.91 1.61
CA SER A 160 -15.95 13.28 1.87
C SER A 160 -15.06 12.06 1.96
N TYR A 161 -13.81 12.19 1.49
CA TYR A 161 -12.84 11.09 1.42
C TYR A 161 -11.52 11.42 2.10
N SER A 162 -11.24 12.70 2.37
CA SER A 162 -9.97 13.13 2.95
C SER A 162 -10.15 14.33 3.87
N VAL A 163 -9.48 14.30 5.02
CA VAL A 163 -9.40 15.42 5.97
C VAL A 163 -7.95 15.70 6.37
N GLN A 164 -7.64 16.99 6.58
CA GLN A 164 -6.38 17.42 7.16
C GLN A 164 -6.55 18.63 8.09
N GLU A 165 -5.95 18.59 9.27
CA GLU A 165 -5.72 19.72 10.17
C GLU A 165 -4.77 20.72 9.51
N THR A 166 -5.23 21.96 9.41
CA THR A 166 -4.49 23.06 8.78
C THR A 166 -3.63 23.80 9.80
N LYS A 167 -2.58 24.50 9.34
CA LYS A 167 -1.63 25.22 10.22
C LYS A 167 -2.27 26.31 11.11
N ASP A 168 -3.45 26.79 10.73
CA ASP A 168 -4.25 27.74 11.52
C ASP A 168 -5.07 27.08 12.65
N GLY A 169 -5.04 25.75 12.76
CA GLY A 169 -5.78 24.95 13.74
C GLY A 169 -7.19 24.56 13.29
N GLY A 170 -7.58 24.90 12.07
CA GLY A 170 -8.81 24.42 11.43
C GLY A 170 -8.63 23.07 10.71
N PHE A 171 -9.56 22.76 9.81
CA PHE A 171 -9.51 21.53 9.00
C PHE A 171 -9.94 21.79 7.56
N ILE A 172 -9.30 21.12 6.60
CA ILE A 172 -9.69 21.09 5.20
C ILE A 172 -10.21 19.69 4.86
N VAL A 173 -11.37 19.62 4.20
CA VAL A 173 -12.07 18.37 3.87
C VAL A 173 -12.36 18.34 2.37
N ALA A 174 -12.00 17.25 1.69
CA ALA A 174 -12.26 17.06 0.27
C ALA A 174 -13.13 15.83 -0.02
N GLY A 175 -13.93 15.92 -1.07
CA GLY A 175 -14.76 14.84 -1.58
C GLY A 175 -15.52 15.24 -2.83
N LYS A 176 -16.82 14.92 -2.89
CA LYS A 176 -17.69 15.23 -4.04
C LYS A 176 -19.08 15.67 -3.60
N THR A 177 -19.77 16.46 -4.43
CA THR A 177 -21.12 16.98 -4.16
C THR A 177 -22.01 16.85 -5.40
N LEU A 178 -23.24 16.38 -5.22
CA LEU A 178 -24.33 16.47 -6.21
C LEU A 178 -25.32 17.59 -5.86
N SER A 179 -25.08 18.29 -4.75
CA SER A 179 -25.92 19.38 -4.27
C SER A 179 -25.52 20.74 -4.83
N PHE A 180 -24.24 20.91 -5.14
CA PHE A 180 -23.65 22.16 -5.59
C PHE A 180 -22.84 21.95 -6.87
N GLY A 181 -22.44 23.04 -7.52
CA GLY A 181 -21.61 22.98 -8.72
C GLY A 181 -22.41 22.94 -10.02
N ALA A 182 -21.83 22.30 -11.04
CA ALA A 182 -22.12 22.55 -12.44
C ALA A 182 -22.64 21.34 -13.23
N GLY A 183 -23.25 20.33 -12.62
CA GLY A 183 -23.92 19.29 -13.41
C GLY A 183 -24.07 17.99 -12.66
N GLY A 184 -23.15 17.06 -12.92
CA GLY A 184 -23.01 15.83 -12.16
C GLY A 184 -22.39 16.10 -10.79
N TYR A 185 -21.62 15.13 -10.28
CA TYR A 185 -20.82 15.37 -9.09
C TYR A 185 -19.73 16.40 -9.37
N ASP A 186 -19.48 17.36 -8.49
CA ASP A 186 -18.31 18.22 -8.52
C ASP A 186 -17.37 17.89 -7.35
N VAL A 187 -16.07 18.20 -7.46
CA VAL A 187 -15.18 18.17 -6.29
C VAL A 187 -15.73 19.13 -5.24
N TYR A 188 -15.95 18.66 -4.02
CA TYR A 188 -16.40 19.49 -2.90
C TYR A 188 -15.27 19.70 -1.90
N LEU A 189 -14.93 20.96 -1.64
CA LEU A 189 -13.91 21.35 -0.67
C LEU A 189 -14.53 22.21 0.42
N VAL A 190 -14.36 21.81 1.67
CA VAL A 190 -14.88 22.53 2.84
C VAL A 190 -13.73 22.88 3.78
N LYS A 191 -13.55 24.16 4.08
CA LYS A 191 -12.64 24.65 5.12
C LYS A 191 -13.44 25.02 6.35
N VAL A 192 -13.01 24.51 7.50
CA VAL A 192 -13.62 24.77 8.79
C VAL A 192 -12.60 25.33 9.79
N GLY A 193 -13.09 26.02 10.81
CA GLY A 193 -12.32 26.44 11.98
C GLY A 193 -12.09 25.29 12.97
N SER A 194 -11.45 25.59 14.10
CA SER A 194 -11.07 24.57 15.11
C SER A 194 -12.26 23.93 15.82
N GLU A 195 -13.41 24.62 15.85
CA GLU A 195 -14.67 24.12 16.43
C GLU A 195 -15.63 23.58 15.35
N GLY A 196 -15.13 23.34 14.13
CA GLY A 196 -15.89 22.77 13.02
C GLY A 196 -16.89 23.73 12.36
N GLU A 197 -16.82 25.03 12.65
CA GLU A 197 -17.60 26.05 11.94
C GLU A 197 -17.11 26.21 10.50
N GLU A 198 -18.02 26.25 9.53
CA GLU A 198 -17.66 26.49 8.12
C GLU A 198 -17.09 27.90 7.97
N GLU A 199 -15.87 27.99 7.42
CA GLU A 199 -15.29 29.25 6.98
C GLU A 199 -15.65 29.52 5.52
N TRP A 200 -15.50 28.51 4.68
CA TRP A 200 -15.94 28.54 3.29
C TRP A 200 -16.04 27.13 2.71
N SER A 201 -16.86 26.98 1.68
CA SER A 201 -16.88 25.82 0.80
C SER A 201 -16.79 26.21 -0.68
N ARG A 202 -16.26 25.31 -1.50
CA ARG A 202 -16.02 25.51 -2.95
C ARG A 202 -16.30 24.24 -3.72
N THR A 203 -16.70 24.41 -4.97
CA THR A 203 -16.84 23.32 -5.95
C THR A 203 -15.88 23.52 -7.12
N PHE A 204 -15.27 22.44 -7.58
CA PHE A 204 -14.41 22.44 -8.77
C PHE A 204 -14.82 21.30 -9.69
N GLY A 205 -15.03 21.60 -10.95
CA GLY A 205 -15.58 20.65 -11.90
C GLY A 205 -16.30 21.32 -13.06
N GLY A 206 -16.91 20.49 -13.89
CA GLY A 206 -17.59 20.87 -15.12
C GLY A 206 -18.98 20.25 -15.21
N PRO A 207 -19.49 20.01 -16.43
CA PRO A 207 -20.85 19.50 -16.61
C PRO A 207 -21.04 18.02 -16.22
N ASN A 208 -19.96 17.24 -16.07
CA ASN A 208 -20.00 15.81 -15.80
C ASN A 208 -19.64 15.51 -14.33
N ASN A 209 -19.05 14.34 -14.04
CA ASN A 209 -18.69 13.97 -12.67
C ASN A 209 -17.22 14.22 -12.37
N GLU A 210 -16.96 14.74 -11.18
CA GLU A 210 -15.67 14.93 -10.57
C GLU A 210 -15.71 14.47 -9.11
N ALA A 211 -14.56 14.03 -8.59
CA ALA A 211 -14.41 13.76 -7.16
C ALA A 211 -12.99 14.05 -6.69
N GLY A 212 -12.83 14.67 -5.53
CA GLY A 212 -11.54 14.88 -4.87
C GLY A 212 -11.28 13.79 -3.82
N TRP A 213 -10.36 12.88 -4.10
CA TRP A 213 -10.04 11.74 -3.23
C TRP A 213 -9.03 12.08 -2.13
N SER A 214 -8.14 13.05 -2.37
CA SER A 214 -7.10 13.43 -1.41
C SER A 214 -6.83 14.92 -1.43
N VAL A 215 -6.64 15.52 -0.25
CA VAL A 215 -6.28 16.93 -0.07
C VAL A 215 -5.04 17.09 0.81
N GLN A 216 -4.20 18.08 0.50
CA GLN A 216 -3.08 18.48 1.32
C GLN A 216 -2.87 20.01 1.30
N GLU A 217 -2.71 20.62 2.47
CA GLU A 217 -2.23 21.99 2.64
C GLU A 217 -0.79 22.10 2.15
N THR A 218 -0.56 23.03 1.22
CA THR A 218 0.75 23.24 0.60
C THR A 218 1.62 24.19 1.42
N ARG A 219 2.94 24.16 1.20
CA ARG A 219 3.90 24.99 1.96
C ARG A 219 3.71 26.50 1.79
N ASP A 220 3.09 26.93 0.69
CA ASP A 220 2.71 28.32 0.42
C ASP A 220 1.42 28.75 1.15
N GLY A 221 0.75 27.84 1.86
CA GLY A 221 -0.49 28.08 2.60
C GLY A 221 -1.76 27.87 1.77
N GLY A 222 -1.65 27.42 0.51
CA GLY A 222 -2.78 26.94 -0.28
C GLY A 222 -3.10 25.48 -0.02
N TYR A 223 -3.79 24.85 -0.97
CA TYR A 223 -4.15 23.44 -0.93
C TYR A 223 -3.97 22.78 -2.29
N ILE A 224 -3.64 21.50 -2.31
CA ILE A 224 -3.63 20.66 -3.51
C ILE A 224 -4.63 19.53 -3.33
N ILE A 225 -5.44 19.27 -4.36
CA ILE A 225 -6.38 18.16 -4.41
C ILE A 225 -6.04 17.27 -5.59
N THR A 226 -6.12 15.95 -5.40
CA THR A 226 -6.20 15.01 -6.52
C THR A 226 -7.48 14.19 -6.50
N GLY A 227 -7.83 13.65 -7.66
CA GLY A 227 -9.13 13.09 -7.92
C GLY A 227 -9.28 12.57 -9.35
N HIS A 228 -10.51 12.56 -9.84
CA HIS A 228 -10.80 12.37 -11.27
C HIS A 228 -11.76 13.44 -11.79
N THR A 229 -11.80 13.60 -13.11
CA THR A 229 -12.76 14.43 -13.84
C THR A 229 -13.23 13.76 -15.12
N ASP A 230 -14.54 13.73 -15.32
CA ASP A 230 -15.21 13.30 -16.56
C ASP A 230 -15.45 14.51 -17.50
N SER A 231 -15.22 15.73 -17.03
CA SER A 231 -15.44 16.98 -17.77
C SER A 231 -14.24 17.46 -18.59
N TYR A 232 -13.03 17.10 -18.17
CA TYR A 232 -11.78 17.62 -18.71
C TYR A 232 -10.79 16.51 -19.02
N GLY A 233 -9.83 16.78 -19.90
CA GLY A 233 -8.80 15.82 -20.29
C GLY A 233 -9.16 15.06 -21.57
N ALA A 234 -8.67 13.85 -21.70
CA ALA A 234 -8.81 13.03 -22.88
C ALA A 234 -9.66 11.77 -22.60
N GLY A 235 -10.69 11.57 -23.40
CA GLY A 235 -11.50 10.36 -23.31
C GLY A 235 -12.53 10.39 -22.18
N ALA A 236 -12.45 9.42 -21.27
CA ALA A 236 -13.46 9.20 -20.23
C ALA A 236 -13.16 10.03 -18.98
N ALA A 237 -12.49 9.45 -17.98
CA ALA A 237 -12.13 10.14 -16.75
C ALA A 237 -10.62 10.33 -16.71
N ASP A 238 -10.15 11.53 -16.37
CA ASP A 238 -8.72 11.82 -16.20
C ASP A 238 -8.37 12.11 -14.74
N VAL A 239 -7.12 11.85 -14.33
CA VAL A 239 -6.59 12.31 -13.04
C VAL A 239 -6.74 13.82 -12.98
N TYR A 240 -7.46 14.33 -11.98
CA TYR A 240 -7.65 15.77 -11.82
C TYR A 240 -6.76 16.28 -10.69
N LEU A 241 -5.90 17.26 -10.97
CA LEU A 241 -5.04 17.92 -9.98
C LEU A 241 -5.39 19.40 -9.91
N VAL A 242 -5.86 19.85 -8.74
CA VAL A 242 -6.35 21.22 -8.55
C VAL A 242 -5.53 21.92 -7.47
N LYS A 243 -4.88 23.03 -7.83
CA LYS A 243 -4.18 23.91 -6.89
C LYS A 243 -5.08 25.08 -6.50
N ILE A 244 -5.14 25.31 -5.20
CA ILE A 244 -6.10 26.20 -4.57
C ILE A 244 -5.32 27.18 -3.69
N GLY A 245 -5.72 28.44 -3.72
CA GLY A 245 -5.20 29.49 -2.87
C GLY A 245 -5.76 29.41 -1.45
N LEU A 246 -5.21 30.23 -0.55
CA LEU A 246 -5.58 30.22 0.87
C LEU A 246 -7.08 30.51 1.11
N ASN A 247 -7.75 31.28 0.24
CA ASN A 247 -9.16 31.66 0.40
C ASN A 247 -10.12 30.80 -0.46
N GLY A 248 -9.65 29.65 -0.94
CA GLY A 248 -10.44 28.70 -1.71
C GLY A 248 -10.61 29.06 -3.19
N GLU A 249 -9.86 30.03 -3.72
CA GLU A 249 -9.80 30.29 -5.16
C GLU A 249 -8.97 29.24 -5.90
N GLU A 250 -9.43 28.80 -7.07
CA GLU A 250 -8.60 27.99 -7.96
C GLU A 250 -7.44 28.84 -8.50
N GLU A 251 -6.21 28.36 -8.34
CA GLU A 251 -5.03 28.95 -8.97
C GLU A 251 -4.79 28.33 -10.35
N TRP A 252 -4.85 27.01 -10.42
CA TRP A 252 -4.81 26.24 -11.65
C TRP A 252 -5.35 24.83 -11.43
N SER A 253 -5.74 24.19 -12.53
CA SER A 253 -6.05 22.77 -12.58
C SER A 253 -5.38 22.10 -13.78
N LYS A 254 -5.09 20.80 -13.64
CA LYS A 254 -4.38 19.96 -14.61
C LYS A 254 -5.02 18.58 -14.68
N THR A 255 -4.90 17.96 -15.85
CA THR A 255 -5.38 16.59 -16.09
C THR A 255 -4.22 15.70 -16.54
N PHE A 256 -4.19 14.46 -16.07
CA PHE A 256 -3.26 13.42 -16.52
C PHE A 256 -4.04 12.15 -16.83
N GLY A 257 -3.79 11.54 -17.98
CA GLY A 257 -4.58 10.41 -18.44
C GLY A 257 -4.51 10.22 -19.94
N GLY A 258 -5.23 9.21 -20.44
CA GLY A 258 -5.22 8.80 -21.83
C GLY A 258 -6.59 8.87 -22.49
N SER A 259 -7.16 7.76 -22.94
CA SER A 259 -8.49 7.76 -23.58
C SER A 259 -9.55 7.02 -22.79
N SER A 260 -9.14 6.33 -21.72
CA SER A 260 -9.99 5.53 -20.85
C SER A 260 -10.10 6.20 -19.47
N TRP A 261 -10.28 5.41 -18.41
CA TRP A 261 -10.41 5.87 -17.03
C TRP A 261 -9.04 5.99 -16.36
N ASP A 262 -8.76 7.16 -15.81
CA ASP A 262 -7.57 7.49 -15.06
C ASP A 262 -7.99 8.24 -13.78
N VAL A 263 -7.54 7.78 -12.61
CA VAL A 263 -8.01 8.30 -11.31
C VAL A 263 -6.82 8.55 -10.40
N GLY A 264 -6.71 9.76 -9.84
CA GLY A 264 -5.77 10.07 -8.76
C GLY A 264 -6.43 9.83 -7.40
N VAL A 265 -5.78 9.06 -6.54
CA VAL A 265 -6.32 8.67 -5.22
C VAL A 265 -5.57 9.40 -4.09
N SER A 266 -4.26 9.61 -4.23
CA SER A 266 -3.41 10.22 -3.19
C SER A 266 -2.45 11.23 -3.79
N VAL A 267 -2.25 12.37 -3.11
CA VAL A 267 -1.29 13.41 -3.50
C VAL A 267 -0.36 13.80 -2.35
N GLN A 268 0.93 14.03 -2.64
CA GLN A 268 1.87 14.65 -1.72
C GLN A 268 2.75 15.71 -2.39
N GLN A 269 2.99 16.83 -1.70
CA GLN A 269 3.89 17.88 -2.14
C GLN A 269 5.36 17.49 -1.92
N THR A 270 6.11 17.36 -3.01
CA THR A 270 7.51 16.96 -3.02
C THR A 270 8.44 18.09 -2.54
N ARG A 271 9.66 17.76 -2.12
CA ARG A 271 10.62 18.73 -1.52
C ARG A 271 11.05 19.85 -2.48
N ASP A 272 11.03 19.58 -3.78
CA ASP A 272 11.29 20.53 -4.86
C ASP A 272 10.12 21.50 -5.10
N GLY A 273 9.00 21.35 -4.38
CA GLY A 273 7.79 22.16 -4.52
C GLY A 273 6.78 21.66 -5.56
N GLY A 274 7.08 20.54 -6.24
CA GLY A 274 6.13 19.83 -7.09
C GLY A 274 5.19 18.90 -6.30
N TYR A 275 4.60 17.95 -7.01
CA TYR A 275 3.60 17.03 -6.46
C TYR A 275 3.78 15.62 -7.02
N VAL A 276 3.62 14.61 -6.18
CA VAL A 276 3.50 13.21 -6.60
C VAL A 276 2.07 12.73 -6.37
N ILE A 277 1.50 12.06 -7.36
CA ILE A 277 0.14 11.53 -7.36
C ILE A 277 0.21 10.03 -7.59
N ALA A 278 -0.49 9.24 -6.78
CA ALA A 278 -0.73 7.83 -7.07
C ALA A 278 -2.22 7.55 -7.22
N GLY A 279 -2.52 6.59 -8.07
CA GLY A 279 -3.86 6.11 -8.36
C GLY A 279 -3.81 4.97 -9.36
N TYR A 280 -4.71 4.97 -10.34
CA TYR A 280 -4.80 3.90 -11.33
C TYR A 280 -5.26 4.40 -12.70
N THR A 281 -4.95 3.64 -13.75
CA THR A 281 -5.20 3.97 -15.16
C THR A 281 -5.61 2.73 -15.94
N ASP A 282 -6.64 2.84 -16.78
CA ASP A 282 -7.00 1.87 -17.84
C ASP A 282 -6.55 2.39 -19.23
N SER A 283 -5.79 3.49 -19.25
CA SER A 283 -5.29 4.12 -20.47
C SER A 283 -3.88 3.66 -20.84
N PHE A 284 -3.08 3.27 -19.84
CA PHE A 284 -1.67 2.92 -19.98
C PHE A 284 -1.38 1.66 -19.18
N GLY A 285 -0.29 0.96 -19.51
CA GLY A 285 0.10 -0.24 -18.79
C GLY A 285 -0.27 -1.53 -19.51
N ALA A 286 -0.43 -2.60 -18.73
CA ALA A 286 -0.33 -3.97 -19.17
C ALA A 286 -1.64 -4.75 -19.20
N GLY A 287 -2.83 -4.16 -19.15
CA GLY A 287 -4.04 -4.99 -19.19
C GLY A 287 -5.29 -4.18 -18.98
N GLY A 288 -5.97 -4.46 -17.87
CA GLY A 288 -7.03 -3.59 -17.36
C GLY A 288 -6.44 -2.40 -16.61
N PHE A 289 -6.95 -2.11 -15.42
CA PHE A 289 -6.40 -1.05 -14.60
C PHE A 289 -4.98 -1.40 -14.14
N ASP A 290 -4.07 -0.43 -14.25
CA ASP A 290 -2.71 -0.46 -13.74
C ASP A 290 -2.51 0.66 -12.71
N VAL A 291 -1.61 0.47 -11.74
CA VAL A 291 -1.18 1.54 -10.83
C VAL A 291 -0.58 2.69 -11.66
N TYR A 292 -1.02 3.92 -11.43
CA TYR A 292 -0.52 5.11 -12.11
C TYR A 292 0.16 6.06 -11.11
N LEU A 293 1.44 6.34 -11.35
CA LEU A 293 2.24 7.29 -10.56
C LEU A 293 2.63 8.48 -11.44
N VAL A 294 2.22 9.68 -11.05
CA VAL A 294 2.53 10.92 -11.77
C VAL A 294 3.35 11.84 -10.88
N LYS A 295 4.46 12.37 -11.41
CA LYS A 295 5.19 13.48 -10.83
C LYS A 295 4.93 14.73 -11.64
N ALA A 296 4.47 15.77 -10.97
CA ALA A 296 4.27 17.10 -11.53
C ALA A 296 5.23 18.12 -10.88
N ASN A 297 5.55 19.17 -11.62
CA ASN A 297 6.31 20.31 -11.12
C ASN A 297 5.41 21.25 -10.29
N SER A 298 5.98 22.34 -9.77
CA SER A 298 5.26 23.29 -8.91
C SER A 298 4.10 24.01 -9.61
N GLN A 299 4.05 24.00 -10.95
CA GLN A 299 2.98 24.58 -11.76
C GLN A 299 2.00 23.53 -12.28
N GLY A 300 2.11 22.29 -11.77
CA GLY A 300 1.26 21.17 -12.12
C GLY A 300 1.54 20.58 -13.50
N GLU A 301 2.61 20.98 -14.19
CA GLU A 301 2.99 20.33 -15.45
C GLU A 301 3.65 18.99 -15.14
N GLU A 302 3.34 17.96 -15.94
CA GLU A 302 3.93 16.63 -15.79
C GLU A 302 5.44 16.67 -16.01
N ASP A 303 6.21 16.18 -15.03
CA ASP A 303 7.63 15.88 -15.18
C ASP A 303 7.80 14.47 -15.76
N TRP A 304 7.06 13.50 -15.22
CA TRP A 304 6.99 12.12 -15.71
C TRP A 304 5.76 11.38 -15.15
N GLY A 305 5.35 10.32 -15.85
CA GLY A 305 4.37 9.34 -15.41
C GLY A 305 4.89 7.91 -15.55
N MET A 306 4.47 7.03 -14.65
CA MET A 306 4.82 5.60 -14.64
C MET A 306 3.60 4.73 -14.38
N THR A 307 3.57 3.55 -14.98
CA THR A 307 2.57 2.53 -14.69
C THR A 307 3.21 1.25 -14.14
N PHE A 308 2.48 0.60 -13.24
CA PHE A 308 2.87 -0.67 -12.64
C PHE A 308 1.66 -1.59 -12.54
N GLY A 309 1.82 -2.85 -12.92
CA GLY A 309 0.72 -3.80 -12.94
C GLY A 309 1.00 -4.95 -13.90
N GLY A 310 0.04 -5.86 -14.00
CA GLY A 310 0.10 -7.02 -14.87
C GLY A 310 -1.10 -7.08 -15.82
N PRO A 311 -1.43 -8.27 -16.35
CA PRO A 311 -2.45 -8.42 -17.37
C PRO A 311 -3.89 -8.19 -16.88
N THR A 312 -4.13 -8.10 -15.56
CA THR A 312 -5.46 -7.97 -14.99
C THR A 312 -5.65 -6.60 -14.34
N GLN A 313 -5.93 -6.53 -13.04
CA GLN A 313 -6.45 -5.36 -12.35
C GLN A 313 -5.52 -4.99 -11.19
N ASP A 314 -4.92 -3.81 -11.26
CA ASP A 314 -3.93 -3.30 -10.33
C ASP A 314 -4.26 -1.85 -9.98
N TYR A 315 -4.41 -1.56 -8.69
CA TYR A 315 -4.88 -0.27 -8.21
C TYR A 315 -3.90 0.33 -7.21
N GLY A 316 -3.50 1.59 -7.43
CA GLY A 316 -2.77 2.38 -6.43
C GLY A 316 -3.75 3.07 -5.49
N GLY A 317 -3.64 2.79 -4.19
CA GLY A 317 -4.47 3.41 -3.14
C GLY A 317 -3.81 4.60 -2.45
N PHE A 318 -2.47 4.64 -2.36
CA PHE A 318 -1.77 5.74 -1.72
C PHE A 318 -0.34 5.94 -2.23
N VAL A 319 0.24 7.12 -1.96
CA VAL A 319 1.68 7.38 -2.09
C VAL A 319 2.23 8.05 -0.84
N LEU A 320 3.43 7.64 -0.42
CA LEU A 320 4.21 8.21 0.66
C LEU A 320 5.58 8.65 0.17
N ILE A 321 6.03 9.83 0.61
CA ILE A 321 7.43 10.26 0.42
C ILE A 321 8.25 9.81 1.64
N THR A 322 9.21 8.92 1.43
CA THR A 322 10.08 8.42 2.48
C THR A 322 11.14 9.45 2.87
N ARG A 323 11.84 9.23 4.00
CA ARG A 323 12.86 10.19 4.50
C ARG A 323 14.00 10.44 3.54
N ASP A 324 14.42 9.42 2.80
CA ASP A 324 15.42 9.48 1.73
C ASP A 324 14.91 10.22 0.47
N GLY A 325 13.60 10.46 0.37
CA GLY A 325 12.95 11.19 -0.72
C GLY A 325 12.37 10.30 -1.82
N GLU A 326 12.47 8.98 -1.67
CA GLU A 326 11.83 8.00 -2.55
C GLU A 326 10.31 7.95 -2.34
N TYR A 327 9.61 7.18 -3.17
CA TYR A 327 8.16 7.03 -3.10
C TYR A 327 7.80 5.59 -2.76
N VAL A 328 6.91 5.42 -1.78
CA VAL A 328 6.25 4.15 -1.51
C VAL A 328 4.80 4.27 -1.96
N ILE A 329 4.35 3.33 -2.79
CA ILE A 329 2.98 3.24 -3.25
C ILE A 329 2.43 1.93 -2.71
N GLY A 330 1.17 1.93 -2.31
CA GLY A 330 0.49 0.67 -2.07
C GLY A 330 -0.94 0.68 -2.54
N GLY A 331 -1.52 -0.50 -2.60
CA GLY A 331 -2.88 -0.75 -3.05
C GLY A 331 -3.08 -2.26 -3.22
N TYR A 332 -3.74 -2.67 -4.29
CA TYR A 332 -4.10 -4.08 -4.49
C TYR A 332 -3.99 -4.51 -5.95
N THR A 333 -3.73 -5.81 -6.16
CA THR A 333 -3.45 -6.43 -7.45
C THR A 333 -4.21 -7.75 -7.58
N ASP A 334 -4.84 -8.00 -8.73
CA ASP A 334 -5.33 -9.31 -9.18
C ASP A 334 -4.38 -9.96 -10.20
N SER A 335 -3.24 -9.30 -10.46
CA SER A 335 -2.23 -9.74 -11.44
C SER A 335 -1.16 -10.61 -10.79
N PHE A 336 -0.89 -10.41 -9.51
CA PHE A 336 0.18 -11.07 -8.76
C PHE A 336 -0.35 -11.67 -7.46
N GLY A 337 0.20 -12.80 -7.04
CA GLY A 337 -0.15 -13.44 -5.77
C GLY A 337 -0.99 -14.71 -5.94
N ALA A 338 -1.69 -15.13 -4.88
CA ALA A 338 -2.31 -16.45 -4.78
C ALA A 338 -3.73 -16.51 -5.41
N GLY A 339 -4.09 -15.51 -6.19
CA GLY A 339 -5.33 -15.41 -6.97
C GLY A 339 -6.42 -14.61 -6.25
N GLY A 340 -7.15 -13.78 -7.01
CA GLY A 340 -7.99 -12.72 -6.45
C GLY A 340 -7.15 -11.48 -6.14
N TYR A 341 -7.75 -10.48 -5.50
CA TYR A 341 -7.02 -9.28 -5.11
C TYR A 341 -6.15 -9.53 -3.87
N ASP A 342 -4.87 -9.22 -4.03
CA ASP A 342 -3.80 -9.27 -3.04
C ASP A 342 -3.26 -7.86 -2.75
N VAL A 343 -2.73 -7.61 -1.56
CA VAL A 343 -2.08 -6.32 -1.21
C VAL A 343 -0.77 -6.17 -1.98
N TYR A 344 -0.55 -4.97 -2.52
CA TYR A 344 0.63 -4.64 -3.32
C TYR A 344 1.35 -3.41 -2.77
N LEU A 345 2.68 -3.47 -2.67
CA LEU A 345 3.55 -2.38 -2.25
C LEU A 345 4.71 -2.20 -3.23
N LEU A 346 4.93 -0.97 -3.66
CA LEU A 346 6.00 -0.56 -4.58
C LEU A 346 6.89 0.48 -3.91
N LYS A 347 8.21 0.36 -4.09
CA LYS A 347 9.15 1.44 -3.79
C LYS A 347 9.75 1.95 -5.09
N VAL A 348 9.71 3.27 -5.32
CA VAL A 348 10.09 3.91 -6.58
C VAL A 348 11.11 5.02 -6.30
N ASP A 349 12.20 5.03 -7.07
CA ASP A 349 13.24 6.06 -6.99
C ASP A 349 12.69 7.41 -7.50
N SER A 350 12.84 8.45 -6.68
CA SER A 350 12.46 9.83 -6.97
C SER A 350 13.11 10.45 -8.21
N GLN A 351 14.25 9.91 -8.65
CA GLN A 351 15.01 10.39 -9.80
C GLN A 351 14.76 9.57 -11.07
N SER A 352 13.89 8.56 -11.01
CA SER A 352 13.63 7.71 -12.16
C SER A 352 12.90 8.51 -13.26
N SER A 353 13.62 8.84 -14.33
CA SER A 353 13.02 9.35 -15.56
C SER A 353 12.64 8.15 -16.42
N ALA A 354 11.34 7.82 -16.50
CA ALA A 354 10.55 7.01 -17.45
C ALA A 354 11.19 6.08 -18.52
N ALA A 355 12.47 5.72 -18.48
CA ALA A 355 13.18 5.06 -19.58
C ALA A 355 13.54 3.60 -19.30
N GLU A 356 13.44 3.15 -18.05
CA GLU A 356 13.82 1.79 -17.64
C GLU A 356 12.87 1.33 -16.53
N SER A 357 11.59 1.12 -16.86
CA SER A 357 10.69 0.38 -15.98
C SER A 357 10.94 -1.11 -16.19
N TYR A 358 11.30 -1.79 -15.12
CA TYR A 358 11.31 -3.25 -15.09
C TYR A 358 10.81 -3.72 -13.74
N PHE A 359 9.92 -4.70 -13.75
CA PHE A 359 9.51 -5.40 -12.55
C PHE A 359 9.81 -6.89 -12.68
N ALA A 360 10.18 -7.49 -11.57
CA ALA A 360 10.16 -8.92 -11.38
C ALA A 360 9.69 -9.17 -9.94
N SER A 361 8.75 -10.08 -9.76
CA SER A 361 8.29 -10.54 -8.45
C SER A 361 8.29 -12.06 -8.41
N ILE A 362 8.55 -12.67 -7.25
CA ILE A 362 8.33 -14.11 -7.07
C ILE A 362 6.83 -14.28 -6.86
N SER A 363 6.16 -14.92 -7.83
CA SER A 363 4.72 -15.12 -7.83
C SER A 363 4.30 -16.49 -7.30
N ASP A 364 5.20 -17.48 -7.27
CA ASP A 364 4.92 -18.80 -6.71
C ASP A 364 6.24 -19.49 -6.29
N VAL A 365 6.20 -20.26 -5.21
CA VAL A 365 7.31 -21.13 -4.80
C VAL A 365 6.75 -22.48 -4.39
N LYS A 366 7.19 -23.56 -5.05
CA LYS A 366 6.83 -24.93 -4.71
C LYS A 366 8.06 -25.70 -4.26
N ALA A 367 7.99 -26.26 -3.06
CA ALA A 367 8.95 -27.21 -2.54
C ALA A 367 8.22 -28.34 -1.80
N PRO A 368 8.82 -29.54 -1.65
CA PRO A 368 8.25 -30.59 -0.81
C PRO A 368 8.08 -30.11 0.64
N SER A 369 6.99 -30.49 1.29
CA SER A 369 6.77 -30.11 2.70
C SER A 369 7.77 -30.76 3.67
N GLN A 370 8.39 -31.87 3.24
CA GLN A 370 9.44 -32.57 3.97
C GLN A 370 10.48 -33.16 3.00
N VAL A 371 11.76 -33.09 3.39
CA VAL A 371 12.87 -33.74 2.70
C VAL A 371 13.75 -34.45 3.74
N PHE A 372 14.34 -35.58 3.39
CA PHE A 372 15.32 -36.26 4.26
C PHE A 372 16.72 -35.68 4.08
N ALA A 373 17.49 -35.63 5.15
CA ALA A 373 18.88 -35.17 5.13
C ALA A 373 19.71 -35.90 4.05
N GLY A 374 20.46 -35.14 3.24
CA GLY A 374 21.27 -35.65 2.14
C GLY A 374 20.50 -36.06 0.88
N GLU A 375 19.16 -35.98 0.86
CA GLU A 375 18.37 -36.23 -0.34
C GLU A 375 18.28 -34.99 -1.24
N SER A 376 18.30 -35.22 -2.55
CA SER A 376 18.01 -34.20 -3.53
C SER A 376 16.51 -33.96 -3.65
N PHE A 377 16.13 -32.70 -3.83
CA PHE A 377 14.76 -32.27 -4.04
C PHE A 377 14.69 -31.12 -5.04
N THR A 378 13.55 -30.99 -5.69
CA THR A 378 13.29 -29.90 -6.63
C THR A 378 12.53 -28.78 -5.92
N MET A 379 13.02 -27.54 -6.04
CA MET A 379 12.23 -26.35 -5.80
C MET A 379 11.86 -25.68 -7.12
N GLU A 380 10.60 -25.30 -7.29
CA GLU A 380 10.16 -24.45 -8.39
C GLU A 380 9.93 -23.03 -7.88
N VAL A 381 10.57 -22.04 -8.50
CA VAL A 381 10.33 -20.62 -8.25
C VAL A 381 9.77 -20.02 -9.52
N THR A 382 8.54 -19.53 -9.45
CA THR A 382 7.93 -18.78 -10.55
C THR A 382 8.09 -17.29 -10.28
N ILE A 383 8.66 -16.60 -11.25
CA ILE A 383 8.66 -15.14 -11.30
C ILE A 383 7.60 -14.64 -12.27
N SER A 384 6.99 -13.52 -11.93
CA SER A 384 6.25 -12.66 -12.86
C SER A 384 7.11 -11.45 -13.18
N TYR A 385 7.22 -11.08 -14.45
CA TYR A 385 8.11 -10.02 -14.89
C TYR A 385 7.50 -9.13 -15.98
N GLY A 386 7.99 -7.91 -16.05
CA GLY A 386 7.77 -6.97 -17.14
C GLY A 386 9.07 -6.23 -17.43
N PHE A 387 9.73 -6.56 -18.53
CA PHE A 387 11.02 -5.98 -18.92
C PHE A 387 10.86 -5.16 -20.20
N THR A 388 11.09 -3.85 -20.11
CA THR A 388 11.08 -2.94 -21.28
C THR A 388 12.27 -3.12 -22.20
N ASN A 389 13.35 -3.75 -21.72
CA ASN A 389 14.54 -4.11 -22.50
C ASN A 389 14.94 -5.56 -22.21
N PRO A 390 15.63 -6.25 -23.13
CA PRO A 390 16.16 -7.59 -22.89
C PRO A 390 16.99 -7.63 -21.59
N THR A 391 16.52 -8.37 -20.61
CA THR A 391 17.11 -8.46 -19.26
C THR A 391 17.52 -9.90 -19.00
N GLU A 392 18.80 -10.11 -18.69
CA GLU A 392 19.32 -11.43 -18.34
C GLU A 392 18.95 -11.75 -16.88
N ILE A 393 18.23 -12.85 -16.67
CA ILE A 393 17.80 -13.33 -15.36
C ILE A 393 17.99 -14.84 -15.25
N GLY A 394 18.36 -15.31 -14.07
CA GLY A 394 18.55 -16.72 -13.79
C GLY A 394 18.56 -17.02 -12.30
N PRO A 395 18.42 -18.29 -11.92
CA PRO A 395 18.46 -18.68 -10.52
C PRO A 395 19.89 -18.70 -10.02
N VAL A 396 20.07 -18.28 -8.78
CA VAL A 396 21.34 -18.26 -8.06
C VAL A 396 21.08 -18.83 -6.67
N VAL A 397 21.78 -19.90 -6.32
CA VAL A 397 21.66 -20.58 -5.02
C VAL A 397 22.89 -20.30 -4.19
N TYR A 398 22.71 -19.90 -2.93
CA TYR A 398 23.80 -19.90 -1.96
C TYR A 398 23.74 -21.14 -1.09
N ASP A 399 24.80 -21.93 -1.12
CA ASP A 399 24.98 -23.07 -0.23
C ASP A 399 25.79 -22.64 0.99
N LEU A 400 25.14 -22.60 2.16
CA LEU A 400 25.78 -22.23 3.43
C LEU A 400 26.77 -23.27 3.94
N GLU A 401 26.62 -24.56 3.60
CA GLU A 401 27.57 -25.58 4.07
C GLU A 401 28.91 -25.48 3.34
N SER A 402 28.86 -25.19 2.04
CA SER A 402 30.06 -24.99 1.22
C SER A 402 30.54 -23.54 1.16
N GLU A 403 29.73 -22.58 1.63
CA GLU A 403 29.93 -21.14 1.44
C GLU A 403 30.14 -20.77 -0.04
N THR A 404 29.44 -21.45 -0.95
CA THR A 404 29.58 -21.24 -2.40
C THR A 404 28.28 -20.85 -3.08
N TRP A 405 28.44 -20.10 -4.17
CA TRP A 405 27.36 -19.72 -5.07
C TRP A 405 27.25 -20.71 -6.23
N ILE A 406 26.05 -21.21 -6.45
CA ILE A 406 25.70 -22.08 -7.57
C ILE A 406 24.77 -21.29 -8.48
N THR A 407 25.29 -20.84 -9.62
CA THR A 407 24.50 -20.14 -10.65
C THR A 407 23.88 -21.15 -11.59
N GLY A 408 22.56 -21.08 -11.76
CA GLY A 408 21.86 -21.80 -12.82
C GLY A 408 22.01 -21.11 -14.18
N SER A 409 21.39 -21.71 -15.20
CA SER A 409 21.35 -21.12 -16.54
C SER A 409 20.56 -19.81 -16.50
N HIS A 410 21.21 -18.72 -16.93
CA HIS A 410 20.54 -17.46 -17.17
C HIS A 410 19.92 -17.44 -18.56
N GLU A 411 18.86 -16.66 -18.70
CA GLU A 411 18.21 -16.41 -19.97
C GLU A 411 17.81 -14.94 -20.09
N THR A 412 17.68 -14.47 -21.32
CA THR A 412 17.24 -13.10 -21.57
C THR A 412 15.72 -13.07 -21.72
N LEU A 413 15.07 -12.31 -20.86
CA LEU A 413 13.63 -12.07 -20.88
C LEU A 413 13.35 -10.63 -21.34
N GLU A 414 12.30 -10.45 -22.13
CA GLU A 414 11.83 -9.15 -22.62
C GLU A 414 10.30 -9.19 -22.71
N GLY A 415 9.65 -8.05 -22.51
CA GLY A 415 8.20 -7.94 -22.43
C GLY A 415 7.65 -8.46 -21.10
N ASN A 416 6.35 -8.74 -21.07
CA ASN A 416 5.65 -9.21 -19.89
C ASN A 416 5.46 -10.72 -19.94
N GLY A 417 5.62 -11.39 -18.80
CA GLY A 417 5.39 -12.83 -18.73
C GLY A 417 5.66 -13.42 -17.36
N THR A 418 5.59 -14.75 -17.30
CA THR A 418 5.96 -15.52 -16.13
C THR A 418 7.05 -16.52 -16.51
N LYS A 419 8.03 -16.73 -15.63
CA LYS A 419 9.07 -17.73 -15.81
C LYS A 419 9.22 -18.59 -14.57
N THR A 420 9.10 -19.90 -14.74
CA THR A 420 9.40 -20.86 -13.68
C THR A 420 10.82 -21.40 -13.83
N TYR A 421 11.59 -21.29 -12.75
CA TYR A 421 12.89 -21.91 -12.59
C TYR A 421 12.75 -23.14 -11.70
N SER A 422 13.20 -24.30 -12.19
CA SER A 422 13.32 -25.52 -11.40
C SER A 422 14.76 -25.66 -10.91
N LEU A 423 14.96 -25.66 -9.60
CA LEU A 423 16.25 -25.78 -8.94
C LEU A 423 16.33 -27.16 -8.27
N GLU A 424 17.34 -27.94 -8.65
CA GLU A 424 17.70 -29.17 -7.94
C GLU A 424 18.62 -28.80 -6.77
N LEU A 425 18.13 -29.01 -5.56
CA LEU A 425 18.82 -28.75 -4.31
C LEU A 425 19.10 -30.06 -3.59
N THR A 426 20.05 -30.07 -2.66
CA THR A 426 20.30 -31.22 -1.78
C THR A 426 20.14 -30.76 -0.34
N ALA A 427 19.32 -31.48 0.42
CA ALA A 427 19.13 -31.18 1.84
C ALA A 427 20.46 -31.38 2.59
N PRO A 428 20.84 -30.47 3.51
CA PRO A 428 22.04 -30.59 4.33
C PRO A 428 22.15 -31.94 5.03
N GLU A 429 23.37 -32.45 5.23
CA GLU A 429 23.59 -33.75 5.90
C GLU A 429 23.40 -33.68 7.42
N LYS A 430 23.43 -32.48 8.01
CA LYS A 430 23.32 -32.28 9.47
C LYS A 430 21.88 -32.04 9.90
N ALA A 431 21.53 -32.64 11.05
CA ALA A 431 20.21 -32.57 11.66
C ALA A 431 19.95 -31.21 12.34
N SER A 432 19.37 -30.28 11.60
CA SER A 432 18.77 -29.04 12.09
C SER A 432 17.57 -28.69 11.21
N THR A 433 16.63 -27.94 11.77
CA THR A 433 15.57 -27.28 10.99
C THR A 433 16.21 -26.24 10.07
N TRP A 434 15.71 -26.09 8.85
CA TRP A 434 16.17 -25.06 7.92
C TRP A 434 14.98 -24.41 7.22
N SER A 435 15.11 -23.13 6.90
CA SER A 435 14.17 -22.39 6.06
C SER A 435 14.76 -22.20 4.67
N LEU A 436 13.88 -22.13 3.69
CA LEU A 436 14.24 -21.85 2.31
C LEU A 436 13.65 -20.49 1.97
N GLU A 437 14.51 -19.54 1.65
CA GLU A 437 14.11 -18.17 1.33
C GLU A 437 14.40 -17.92 -0.14
N ALA A 438 13.36 -17.58 -0.90
CA ALA A 438 13.51 -17.15 -2.28
C ALA A 438 13.35 -15.61 -2.32
N SER A 439 14.31 -14.94 -2.93
CA SER A 439 14.29 -13.49 -3.13
C SER A 439 14.70 -13.14 -4.56
N LEU A 440 14.46 -11.90 -4.98
CA LEU A 440 14.90 -11.35 -6.26
C LEU A 440 15.92 -10.25 -6.00
N GLY A 441 17.00 -10.18 -6.77
CA GLY A 441 18.07 -9.22 -6.47
C GLY A 441 19.11 -9.07 -7.57
N HIS A 442 19.95 -8.05 -7.44
CA HIS A 442 21.02 -7.71 -8.38
C HIS A 442 22.38 -8.07 -7.80
N TYR A 443 23.26 -8.76 -8.55
CA TYR A 443 24.57 -9.17 -8.03
C TYR A 443 25.69 -9.14 -9.08
N SER A 444 26.94 -9.04 -8.64
CA SER A 444 28.15 -9.01 -9.45
C SER A 444 28.90 -10.33 -9.50
N ASP A 445 29.46 -10.75 -10.64
CA ASP A 445 30.19 -12.03 -10.78
C ASP A 445 31.40 -12.25 -9.82
N GLU A 446 31.74 -11.31 -8.92
CA GLU A 446 32.79 -11.43 -7.89
C GLU A 446 32.24 -11.28 -6.45
N GLY A 447 32.31 -12.39 -5.68
CA GLY A 447 32.03 -12.63 -4.25
C GLY A 447 31.03 -11.77 -3.42
N LEU A 448 29.88 -12.34 -3.01
CA LEU A 448 29.09 -11.88 -1.85
C LEU A 448 29.83 -12.30 -0.59
N THR A 449 30.19 -11.34 0.26
CA THR A 449 30.62 -11.61 1.63
C THR A 449 29.47 -11.26 2.56
N TYR A 450 29.05 -12.25 3.36
CA TYR A 450 28.07 -12.07 4.42
C TYR A 450 28.79 -11.77 5.74
N ASP A 451 28.28 -10.80 6.49
CA ASP A 451 28.66 -10.68 7.89
C ASP A 451 27.95 -11.76 8.74
N LYS A 452 28.32 -11.84 10.02
CA LYS A 452 27.77 -12.83 10.98
C LYS A 452 26.27 -12.66 11.27
N ASN A 453 25.63 -11.67 10.65
CA ASN A 453 24.21 -11.33 10.77
C ASN A 453 23.49 -11.40 9.40
N ASN A 454 24.03 -12.11 8.41
CA ASN A 454 23.45 -12.27 7.06
C ASN A 454 23.33 -10.96 6.24
N SER A 455 24.14 -9.93 6.50
CA SER A 455 24.17 -8.73 5.65
C SER A 455 25.30 -8.77 4.61
N VAL A 456 24.99 -8.42 3.35
CA VAL A 456 25.96 -8.36 2.25
C VAL A 456 26.71 -7.03 2.24
N THR A 457 28.03 -7.07 2.05
CA THR A 457 28.88 -5.89 2.28
C THR A 457 29.52 -5.21 1.06
N GLU A 458 29.60 -5.79 -0.14
CA GLU A 458 30.18 -5.12 -1.34
C GLU A 458 29.59 -5.58 -2.69
N PHE A 459 29.59 -4.69 -3.70
CA PHE A 459 29.15 -4.97 -5.07
C PHE A 459 30.12 -4.36 -6.10
N ASN A 460 30.46 -5.08 -7.19
CA ASN A 460 31.12 -4.48 -8.37
C ASN A 460 30.83 -5.23 -9.69
N SER A 461 30.08 -4.58 -10.60
CA SER A 461 29.65 -4.97 -11.98
C SER A 461 28.59 -6.08 -12.08
N ALA A 462 27.42 -5.82 -12.69
CA ALA A 462 26.18 -6.42 -12.19
C ALA A 462 25.30 -7.19 -13.21
N ARG A 463 24.62 -8.24 -12.70
CA ARG A 463 23.61 -9.10 -13.35
C ARG A 463 22.37 -9.22 -12.46
N ASP A 464 21.18 -9.29 -13.06
CA ASP A 464 19.89 -9.48 -12.38
C ASP A 464 19.63 -11.00 -12.12
N GLY A 465 19.05 -11.38 -10.98
CA GLY A 465 18.87 -12.80 -10.64
C GLY A 465 17.78 -13.11 -9.62
N VAL A 466 17.29 -14.36 -9.65
CA VAL A 466 16.43 -14.96 -8.61
C VAL A 466 17.34 -15.65 -7.60
N HIS A 467 17.35 -15.20 -6.36
CA HIS A 467 18.21 -15.74 -5.30
C HIS A 467 17.42 -16.74 -4.47
N VAL A 468 18.06 -17.86 -4.16
CA VAL A 468 17.56 -18.86 -3.24
C VAL A 468 18.60 -19.04 -2.15
N HIS A 469 18.22 -18.71 -0.93
CA HIS A 469 19.02 -18.90 0.26
C HIS A 469 18.47 -20.12 1.01
N MET A 470 19.32 -21.10 1.25
CA MET A 470 19.07 -22.10 2.28
C MET A 470 19.58 -21.53 3.59
N VAL A 471 18.70 -21.29 4.56
CA VAL A 471 19.08 -20.74 5.88
C VAL A 471 18.93 -21.83 6.92
N GLU A 472 20.02 -22.17 7.61
CA GLU A 472 19.95 -23.04 8.78
C GLU A 472 19.22 -22.30 9.91
N VAL A 473 18.05 -22.81 10.29
CA VAL A 473 17.30 -22.29 11.44
C VAL A 473 17.65 -23.17 12.62
N VAL A 474 18.62 -22.72 13.41
CA VAL A 474 18.95 -23.37 14.68
C VAL A 474 17.83 -23.08 15.67
N GLU A 475 16.76 -23.90 15.68
CA GLU A 475 15.74 -23.78 16.71
C GLU A 475 16.15 -24.46 18.02
N THR A 476 15.98 -23.69 19.09
CA THR A 476 16.11 -24.07 20.48
C THR A 476 15.15 -25.18 20.86
N GLU A 477 15.70 -26.28 21.41
CA GLU A 477 15.04 -27.31 22.21
C GLU A 477 13.60 -27.70 21.80
N ASN A 478 13.44 -28.50 20.73
CA ASN A 478 12.33 -29.46 20.66
C ASN A 478 12.76 -30.76 19.98
N ASN A 479 13.23 -31.70 20.81
CA ASN A 479 13.46 -33.09 20.44
C ASN A 479 12.14 -33.77 20.05
N PHE A 480 11.83 -33.88 18.76
CA PHE A 480 10.92 -34.91 18.25
C PHE A 480 11.71 -36.13 17.80
N GLY A 481 12.32 -36.82 18.76
CA GLY A 481 12.94 -38.13 18.56
C GLY A 481 11.93 -39.25 18.80
N GLY A 482 11.29 -39.75 17.74
CA GLY A 482 10.52 -40.99 17.76
C GLY A 482 10.93 -41.89 16.59
N GLU A 483 11.41 -43.10 16.89
CA GLU A 483 11.79 -44.10 15.86
C GLU A 483 10.57 -44.50 15.01
N ILE A 484 10.68 -44.34 13.69
CA ILE A 484 9.72 -44.89 12.71
C ILE A 484 10.18 -46.33 12.38
N PRO A 485 9.39 -47.38 12.65
CA PRO A 485 9.80 -48.75 12.37
C PRO A 485 9.88 -49.01 10.85
N GLY A 486 11.10 -49.21 10.32
CA GLY A 486 11.32 -49.61 8.92
C GLY A 486 12.54 -48.99 8.22
N PHE A 487 13.17 -47.96 8.80
CA PHE A 487 14.33 -47.27 8.21
C PHE A 487 15.63 -47.58 8.99
N PRO A 488 16.74 -47.95 8.34
CA PRO A 488 18.01 -48.27 8.99
C PRO A 488 18.88 -47.03 9.20
N THR A 489 18.34 -45.98 9.82
CA THR A 489 18.99 -44.79 10.41
C THR A 489 17.86 -43.88 10.94
N PRO A 490 18.07 -42.97 11.91
CA PRO A 490 17.06 -41.96 12.22
C PRO A 490 16.92 -41.04 11.00
N ALA A 491 15.94 -41.33 10.15
CA ALA A 491 15.57 -40.48 9.04
C ALA A 491 14.86 -39.26 9.63
N ILE A 492 15.54 -38.11 9.62
CA ILE A 492 15.00 -36.85 10.13
C ILE A 492 14.32 -36.18 8.95
N ALA A 493 12.99 -36.10 9.02
CA ALA A 493 12.21 -35.30 8.08
C ALA A 493 12.32 -33.83 8.47
N ILE A 494 12.69 -32.98 7.51
CA ILE A 494 12.93 -31.56 7.77
C ILE A 494 11.79 -30.76 7.16
N GLY A 495 11.11 -29.93 7.96
CA GLY A 495 10.02 -29.07 7.49
C GLY A 495 10.54 -27.83 6.77
N ILE A 496 9.94 -27.50 5.63
CA ILE A 496 10.28 -26.29 4.87
C ILE A 496 9.29 -25.17 5.21
N SER A 497 9.81 -24.00 5.59
CA SER A 497 9.06 -22.74 5.63
C SER A 497 9.46 -21.90 4.41
N LEU A 498 8.47 -21.33 3.73
CA LEU A 498 8.64 -20.50 2.54
C LEU A 498 8.43 -19.04 2.90
N VAL A 499 9.36 -18.18 2.50
CA VAL A 499 9.24 -16.72 2.57
C VAL A 499 9.36 -16.19 1.14
N SER A 500 8.33 -15.50 0.67
CA SER A 500 8.31 -14.83 -0.64
C SER A 500 8.64 -13.35 -0.47
N LEU A 501 9.67 -12.86 -1.17
CA LEU A 501 10.06 -11.45 -1.17
C LEU A 501 9.78 -10.82 -2.53
N ILE A 502 9.09 -9.68 -2.54
CA ILE A 502 8.84 -8.86 -3.75
C ILE A 502 9.83 -7.69 -3.72
N LEU A 503 10.64 -7.52 -4.76
CA LEU A 503 11.63 -6.44 -4.86
C LEU A 503 11.54 -5.74 -6.23
N PHE A 504 11.43 -4.41 -6.21
CA PHE A 504 11.48 -3.56 -7.40
C PHE A 504 12.84 -2.85 -7.45
N TYR A 505 13.45 -2.76 -8.63
CA TYR A 505 14.77 -2.14 -8.85
C TYR A 505 14.73 -1.14 -10.01
N SER A 506 15.58 -0.10 -9.97
CA SER A 506 15.84 0.83 -11.08
C SER A 506 17.34 1.01 -11.32
N LYS A 507 17.78 0.92 -12.58
CA LYS A 507 19.20 0.76 -12.98
C LYS A 507 19.79 2.14 -13.20
N ARG A 508 20.18 2.86 -12.15
CA ARG A 508 21.06 4.03 -12.37
C ARG A 508 21.99 4.50 -11.27
N ASN A 509 22.30 3.69 -10.27
CA ASN A 509 23.53 3.91 -9.50
C ASN A 509 24.10 2.61 -8.89
N PRO A 510 25.28 2.13 -9.34
CA PRO A 510 25.97 0.98 -8.72
C PRO A 510 26.66 1.33 -7.39
N SER A 511 26.25 2.42 -6.74
CA SER A 511 26.75 2.84 -5.44
C SER A 511 25.55 3.19 -4.57
N PHE A 512 25.32 2.33 -3.57
CA PHE A 512 24.22 2.34 -2.58
C PHE A 512 22.92 1.65 -3.00
N ALA A 513 22.97 0.32 -3.12
CA ALA A 513 21.91 -0.52 -2.56
C ALA A 513 22.28 -0.74 -1.08
N ARG A 514 21.61 -0.04 -0.16
CA ARG A 514 21.61 -0.47 1.24
C ARG A 514 20.36 -1.29 1.44
N TYR A 515 20.54 -2.49 1.97
CA TYR A 515 19.51 -3.24 2.69
C TYR A 515 18.76 -2.27 3.60
N ILE A 516 17.46 -2.10 3.38
CA ILE A 516 16.57 -1.44 4.32
C ILE A 516 15.84 -2.51 5.12
#